data_AF-A0A0X3PBJ5-F1
#
_entry.id   AF-A0A0X3PBJ5-F1
#
_cell.length_a   1.000
_cell.length_b   1.000
_cell.length_c   1.000
_cell.angle_alpha   90.00
_cell.angle_beta   90.00
_cell.angle_gamma   90.00
#
_symmetry.space_group_name_H-M   'P 1'
#
loop_
_entity.id
_entity.type
_entity.pdbx_description
1 polymer ?
#
loop_
_entity_poly.entity_id
_entity_poly.type
_entity_poly.pdbx_seq_one_letter_code
_entity_poly.pdbx_strand_id
1 'polypeptide(L)'
;MGNAVIWKPSPSAVYSNYIIFKILLEAGLPPGVINFVPADGPKFGSVITREPTLAGINYTGSTQVFKILLKAIAQNMDLYNTYPRIVGECGGKNYHFVHPSANTADVALATLRSAFEYTGQKCSACSRLYVPASLWPKIRDMLVELMSKVKVGSPLEKDTFTSAVIDSNAFKKISGYIEYAKGCNDLQLIAGGGCDDSVGYYIQPTLYKTNDPRNKLMLDDIFGPVLTAFVYDDNKLDATMDLVDNTSVYGLTGSVFAQDEEFIAKFADRMIDTVGNLYINTQSTGSVVGNQPFGGARLSGTNDKAGGPHYILRFASPIAIKIQRGPLSSWKQIHMR
;
A
#
# COMPACT_ATOMS: atom_id res chain seq x y z
N MET A 1 2.26 11.20 -21.52
CA MET A 1 1.26 12.29 -21.58
C MET A 1 1.84 13.66 -21.95
N GLY A 2 3.11 13.75 -22.37
CA GLY A 2 3.70 15.03 -22.82
C GLY A 2 4.37 15.89 -21.73
N ASN A 3 4.61 15.33 -20.53
CA ASN A 3 5.28 16.04 -19.44
C ASN A 3 6.79 15.71 -19.41
N ALA A 4 7.60 16.68 -18.96
CA ALA A 4 8.94 16.42 -18.47
C ALA A 4 8.90 16.07 -16.97
N VAL A 5 9.88 15.29 -16.50
CA VAL A 5 9.90 14.76 -15.13
C VAL A 5 11.29 14.93 -14.51
N ILE A 6 11.32 15.35 -13.25
CA ILE A 6 12.49 15.20 -12.37
C ILE A 6 12.23 13.99 -11.49
N TRP A 7 12.97 12.91 -11.73
CA TRP A 7 12.78 11.65 -11.03
C TRP A 7 13.81 11.48 -9.92
N LYS A 8 13.34 11.57 -8.67
CA LYS A 8 14.12 11.22 -7.48
C LYS A 8 13.85 9.75 -7.09
N PRO A 9 14.74 8.79 -7.40
CA PRO A 9 14.58 7.40 -6.96
C PRO A 9 14.71 7.25 -5.44
N SER A 10 14.24 6.12 -4.89
CA SER A 10 14.56 5.73 -3.51
C SER A 10 16.05 5.38 -3.39
N PRO A 11 16.76 5.81 -2.32
CA PRO A 11 18.17 5.46 -2.09
C PRO A 11 18.45 3.96 -2.17
N SER A 12 17.58 3.14 -1.58
CA SER A 12 17.73 1.67 -1.53
C SER A 12 17.34 0.97 -2.84
N ALA A 13 16.90 1.71 -3.86
CA ALA A 13 16.55 1.19 -5.17
C ALA A 13 17.18 2.01 -6.32
N VAL A 14 18.25 2.78 -6.05
CA VAL A 14 18.90 3.59 -7.10
C VAL A 14 19.43 2.71 -8.23
N TYR A 15 20.03 1.56 -7.91
CA TYR A 15 20.64 0.70 -8.91
C TYR A 15 19.63 0.20 -9.96
N SER A 16 18.56 -0.47 -9.52
CA SER A 16 17.52 -0.98 -10.43
C SER A 16 16.83 0.15 -11.20
N ASN A 17 16.52 1.27 -10.54
CA ASN A 17 15.90 2.43 -11.18
C ASN A 17 16.82 3.08 -12.22
N TYR A 18 18.13 3.09 -11.99
CA TYR A 18 19.09 3.61 -12.97
C TYR A 18 19.18 2.70 -14.20
N ILE A 19 19.07 1.38 -14.04
CA ILE A 19 18.97 0.45 -15.17
C ILE A 19 17.70 0.74 -16.00
N ILE A 20 16.54 0.94 -15.34
CA ILE A 20 15.30 1.33 -16.03
C ILE A 20 15.47 2.66 -16.78
N PHE A 21 16.13 3.65 -16.15
CA PHE A 21 16.42 4.92 -16.81
C PHE A 21 17.27 4.73 -18.08
N LYS A 22 18.30 3.87 -18.05
CA LYS A 22 19.11 3.55 -19.25
C LYS A 22 18.28 2.88 -20.33
N ILE A 23 17.45 1.90 -19.97
CA ILE A 23 16.55 1.22 -20.93
C ILE A 23 15.63 2.23 -21.63
N LEU A 24 15.11 3.23 -20.90
CA LEU A 24 14.29 4.29 -21.50
C LEU A 24 15.09 5.13 -22.50
N LEU A 25 16.33 5.48 -22.17
CA LEU A 25 17.22 6.22 -23.09
C LEU A 25 17.53 5.39 -24.35
N GLU A 26 17.86 4.10 -24.19
CA GLU A 26 18.11 3.17 -25.29
C GLU A 26 16.86 2.99 -26.17
N ALA A 27 15.67 3.02 -25.58
CA ALA A 27 14.40 3.01 -26.30
C ALA A 27 14.07 4.32 -27.04
N GLY A 28 14.92 5.34 -26.95
CA GLY A 28 14.78 6.60 -27.68
C GLY A 28 14.13 7.73 -26.89
N LEU A 29 14.07 7.66 -25.55
CA LEU A 29 13.61 8.79 -24.73
C LEU A 29 14.52 10.02 -24.96
N PRO A 30 13.99 11.16 -25.41
CA PRO A 30 14.80 12.34 -25.66
C PRO A 30 15.46 12.88 -24.38
N PRO A 31 16.70 13.43 -24.47
CA PRO A 31 17.36 14.07 -23.34
C PRO A 31 16.48 15.15 -22.68
N GLY A 32 16.48 15.20 -21.35
CA GLY A 32 15.74 16.20 -20.57
C GLY A 32 14.26 15.87 -20.32
N VAL A 33 13.67 14.88 -21.01
CA VAL A 33 12.28 14.45 -20.72
C VAL A 33 12.17 13.79 -19.35
N ILE A 34 13.13 12.94 -18.99
CA ILE A 34 13.29 12.44 -17.61
C ILE A 34 14.70 12.80 -17.13
N ASN A 35 14.78 13.48 -16.00
CA ASN A 35 16.03 13.83 -15.35
C ASN A 35 16.17 12.93 -14.10
N PHE A 36 17.11 11.99 -14.13
CA PHE A 36 17.36 11.07 -13.03
C PHE A 36 18.23 11.74 -11.95
N VAL A 37 17.62 12.13 -10.83
CA VAL A 37 18.27 12.95 -9.79
C VAL A 37 18.16 12.28 -8.42
N PRO A 38 19.05 11.33 -8.09
CA PRO A 38 19.21 10.85 -6.72
C PRO A 38 19.55 12.04 -5.81
N ALA A 39 18.73 12.25 -4.78
CA ALA A 39 18.89 13.36 -3.87
C ALA A 39 18.35 12.99 -2.48
N ASP A 40 18.84 13.71 -1.47
CA ASP A 40 18.22 13.72 -0.15
C ASP A 40 16.74 14.12 -0.24
N GLY A 41 15.86 13.40 0.45
CA GLY A 41 14.41 13.56 0.35
C GLY A 41 13.93 14.96 0.76
N PRO A 42 14.22 15.41 1.99
CA PRO A 42 13.92 16.76 2.45
C PRO A 42 14.46 17.87 1.53
N LYS A 43 15.73 17.76 1.10
CA LYS A 43 16.32 18.74 0.17
C LYS A 43 15.62 18.75 -1.18
N PHE A 44 15.31 17.59 -1.75
CA PHE A 44 14.58 17.50 -3.01
C PHE A 44 13.21 18.17 -2.89
N GLY A 45 12.43 17.78 -1.87
CA GLY A 45 11.09 18.31 -1.64
C GLY A 45 11.07 19.83 -1.44
N SER A 46 12.02 20.38 -0.67
CA SER A 46 12.08 21.82 -0.43
C SER A 46 12.42 22.64 -1.68
N VAL A 47 13.25 22.10 -2.58
CA VAL A 47 13.58 22.72 -3.87
C VAL A 47 12.37 22.64 -4.79
N ILE A 48 11.86 21.44 -5.10
CA ILE A 48 10.82 21.28 -6.12
C ILE A 48 9.51 22.00 -5.77
N THR A 49 9.17 22.11 -4.48
CA THR A 49 7.93 22.79 -4.04
C THR A 49 8.02 24.31 -4.08
N ARG A 50 9.18 24.90 -4.38
CA ARG A 50 9.35 26.35 -4.54
C ARG A 50 9.47 26.78 -6.01
N GLU A 51 9.46 25.82 -6.93
CA GLU A 51 9.55 26.12 -8.36
C GLU A 51 8.22 26.61 -8.93
N PRO A 52 8.15 27.82 -9.52
CA PRO A 52 6.91 28.37 -10.10
C PRO A 52 6.29 27.48 -11.20
N THR A 53 7.11 26.65 -11.85
CA THR A 53 6.69 25.76 -12.94
C THR A 53 6.30 24.36 -12.47
N LEU A 54 6.22 24.10 -11.15
CA LEU A 54 5.76 22.81 -10.64
C LEU A 54 4.31 22.55 -11.07
N ALA A 55 4.10 21.60 -11.98
CA ALA A 55 2.75 21.24 -12.45
C ALA A 55 2.13 20.05 -11.68
N GLY A 56 2.94 19.27 -10.97
CA GLY A 56 2.44 18.17 -10.15
C GLY A 56 3.51 17.31 -9.51
N ILE A 57 3.08 16.48 -8.56
CA ILE A 57 3.90 15.49 -7.86
C ILE A 57 3.25 14.12 -8.01
N ASN A 58 4.02 13.15 -8.49
CA ASN A 58 3.65 11.73 -8.46
C ASN A 58 4.49 11.03 -7.38
N TYR A 59 3.84 10.64 -6.28
CA TYR A 59 4.51 10.20 -5.07
C TYR A 59 4.06 8.80 -4.66
N THR A 60 5.02 7.99 -4.22
CA THR A 60 4.75 6.75 -3.48
C THR A 60 5.69 6.68 -2.29
N GLY A 61 5.14 6.49 -1.09
CA GLY A 61 5.95 6.42 0.13
C GLY A 61 5.13 6.61 1.41
N SER A 62 5.76 7.10 2.48
CA SER A 62 5.07 7.28 3.76
C SER A 62 4.01 8.39 3.72
N THR A 63 2.92 8.20 4.48
CA THR A 63 1.87 9.21 4.69
C THR A 63 2.41 10.49 5.34
N GLN A 64 3.42 10.37 6.21
CA GLN A 64 4.03 11.53 6.86
C GLN A 64 4.70 12.46 5.85
N VAL A 65 5.52 11.91 4.95
CA VAL A 65 6.20 12.70 3.91
C VAL A 65 5.19 13.25 2.90
N PHE A 66 4.15 12.49 2.55
CA PHE A 66 3.10 13.00 1.67
C PHE A 66 2.39 14.23 2.27
N LYS A 67 2.05 14.20 3.56
CA LYS A 67 1.48 15.35 4.28
C LYS A 67 2.43 16.55 4.31
N ILE A 68 3.74 16.33 4.42
CA ILE A 68 4.74 17.41 4.36
C ILE A 68 4.73 18.07 2.97
N LEU A 69 4.72 17.27 1.90
CA LEU A 69 4.65 17.79 0.52
C LEU A 69 3.36 18.58 0.27
N LEU A 70 2.21 18.06 0.70
CA LEU A 70 0.93 18.76 0.58
C LEU A 70 0.93 20.11 1.30
N LYS A 71 1.47 20.17 2.53
CA LYS A 71 1.59 21.42 3.28
C LYS A 71 2.52 22.41 2.59
N ALA A 72 3.66 21.95 2.09
CA ALA A 72 4.61 22.81 1.37
C ALA A 72 3.99 23.40 0.11
N ILE A 73 3.22 22.61 -0.65
CA ILE A 73 2.48 23.09 -1.82
C ILE A 73 1.43 24.12 -1.43
N ALA A 74 0.63 23.84 -0.40
CA ALA A 74 -0.37 24.78 0.09
C ALA A 74 0.24 26.11 0.55
N GLN A 75 1.40 26.08 1.20
CA GLN A 75 2.12 27.28 1.66
C GLN A 75 2.69 28.12 0.52
N ASN A 76 3.03 27.50 -0.61
CA ASN A 76 3.66 28.16 -1.75
C ASN A 76 2.67 28.42 -2.91
N MET A 77 1.36 28.37 -2.65
CA MET A 77 0.32 28.39 -3.69
C MET A 77 0.44 29.61 -4.64
N ASP A 78 0.77 30.77 -4.09
CA ASP A 78 0.89 32.03 -4.84
C ASP A 78 2.10 32.07 -5.79
N LEU A 79 3.05 31.13 -5.67
CA LEU A 79 4.22 31.06 -6.53
C LEU A 79 3.94 30.36 -7.87
N TYR A 80 2.90 29.53 -7.95
CA TYR A 80 2.77 28.59 -9.07
C TYR A 80 2.03 29.20 -10.27
N ASN A 81 2.52 28.88 -11.47
CA ASN A 81 1.86 29.24 -12.74
C ASN A 81 0.55 28.46 -12.98
N THR A 82 0.31 27.40 -12.22
CA THR A 82 -0.90 26.56 -12.26
C THR A 82 -1.06 25.84 -10.93
N TYR A 83 -2.23 25.28 -10.64
CA TYR A 83 -2.43 24.46 -9.44
C TYR A 83 -1.70 23.11 -9.58
N PRO A 84 -0.67 22.81 -8.77
CA PRO A 84 0.05 21.55 -8.89
C PRO A 84 -0.87 20.35 -8.59
N ARG A 85 -0.90 19.38 -9.51
CA ARG A 85 -1.69 18.15 -9.33
C ARG A 85 -0.92 17.14 -8.51
N ILE A 86 -1.55 16.61 -7.47
CA ILE A 86 -0.92 15.66 -6.57
C ILE A 86 -1.54 14.28 -6.77
N VAL A 87 -0.67 13.30 -6.97
CA VAL A 87 -0.96 11.87 -7.03
C VAL A 87 -0.10 11.23 -5.96
N GLY A 88 -0.71 10.55 -5.00
CA GLY A 88 -0.02 9.99 -3.85
C GLY A 88 -0.55 8.60 -3.51
N GLU A 89 0.33 7.61 -3.56
CA GLU A 89 0.11 6.28 -2.99
C GLU A 89 0.89 6.17 -1.67
N CYS A 90 0.17 5.94 -0.58
CA CYS A 90 0.71 5.93 0.77
C CYS A 90 0.61 4.55 1.42
N GLY A 91 0.96 4.47 2.72
CA GLY A 91 0.98 3.23 3.48
C GLY A 91 -0.37 2.54 3.62
N GLY A 92 -0.34 1.36 4.23
CA GLY A 92 -1.50 0.51 4.44
C GLY A 92 -1.42 -0.22 5.76
N LYS A 93 -2.58 -0.63 6.28
CA LYS A 93 -2.67 -1.60 7.37
C LYS A 93 -3.66 -2.68 7.00
N ASN A 94 -3.27 -3.46 6.00
CA ASN A 94 -4.17 -4.37 5.30
C ASN A 94 -4.56 -5.54 6.18
N TYR A 95 -5.73 -6.10 5.90
CA TYR A 95 -6.33 -7.14 6.72
C TYR A 95 -6.75 -8.35 5.89
N HIS A 96 -6.73 -9.52 6.52
CA HIS A 96 -7.50 -10.68 6.10
C HIS A 96 -8.60 -10.93 7.15
N PHE A 97 -9.85 -11.00 6.69
CA PHE A 97 -11.01 -11.35 7.50
C PHE A 97 -11.45 -12.76 7.14
N VAL A 98 -11.60 -13.62 8.15
CA VAL A 98 -11.98 -15.02 7.96
C VAL A 98 -13.38 -15.21 8.50
N HIS A 99 -14.31 -15.73 7.71
CA HIS A 99 -15.64 -16.15 8.15
C HIS A 99 -15.60 -17.63 8.61
N PRO A 100 -16.50 -18.10 9.51
CA PRO A 100 -16.54 -19.52 9.92
C PRO A 100 -16.70 -20.54 8.79
N SER A 101 -17.22 -20.13 7.62
CA SER A 101 -17.31 -20.98 6.43
C SER A 101 -16.03 -21.02 5.57
N ALA A 102 -14.96 -20.33 5.98
CA ALA A 102 -13.73 -20.25 5.19
C ALA A 102 -13.00 -21.59 5.07
N ASN A 103 -12.33 -21.79 3.93
CA ASN A 103 -11.35 -22.86 3.79
C ASN A 103 -10.07 -22.50 4.56
N THR A 104 -9.77 -23.24 5.63
CA THR A 104 -8.62 -22.97 6.50
C THR A 104 -7.26 -23.11 5.82
N ALA A 105 -7.14 -23.99 4.83
CA ALA A 105 -5.88 -24.20 4.10
C ALA A 105 -5.58 -23.00 3.18
N ASP A 106 -6.61 -22.52 2.46
CA ASP A 106 -6.49 -21.34 1.60
C ASP A 106 -6.16 -20.10 2.42
N VAL A 107 -6.83 -19.93 3.58
CA VAL A 107 -6.53 -18.85 4.53
C VAL A 107 -5.07 -18.89 4.97
N ALA A 108 -4.56 -20.03 5.41
CA ALA A 108 -3.19 -20.16 5.90
C ALA A 108 -2.16 -19.85 4.80
N LEU A 109 -2.31 -20.44 3.62
CA LEU A 109 -1.39 -20.24 2.50
C LEU A 109 -1.41 -18.80 1.98
N ALA A 110 -2.59 -18.22 1.76
CA ALA A 110 -2.74 -16.86 1.27
C ALA A 110 -2.26 -15.84 2.30
N THR A 111 -2.50 -16.07 3.59
CA THR A 111 -2.04 -15.18 4.67
C THR A 111 -0.52 -15.23 4.82
N LEU A 112 0.10 -16.42 4.77
CA LEU A 112 1.55 -16.58 4.79
C LEU A 112 2.20 -15.75 3.66
N ARG A 113 1.71 -15.92 2.43
CA ARG A 113 2.23 -15.18 1.26
C ARG A 113 2.02 -13.67 1.40
N SER A 114 0.80 -13.26 1.75
CA SER A 114 0.46 -11.84 1.89
C SER A 114 1.31 -11.14 2.95
N ALA A 115 1.55 -11.80 4.09
CA ALA A 115 2.27 -11.21 5.21
C ALA A 115 3.79 -11.24 5.04
N PHE A 116 4.35 -12.27 4.38
CA PHE A 116 5.78 -12.56 4.48
C PHE A 116 6.53 -12.59 3.15
N GLU A 117 5.87 -12.62 1.99
CA GLU A 117 6.57 -12.42 0.71
C GLU A 117 7.22 -11.03 0.67
N TYR A 118 8.44 -10.96 0.12
CA TYR A 118 9.26 -9.75 0.15
C TYR A 118 9.36 -9.14 1.57
N THR A 119 9.41 -10.01 2.57
CA THR A 119 9.60 -9.68 3.98
C THR A 119 8.53 -8.73 4.51
N GLY A 120 7.31 -8.81 3.95
CA GLY A 120 6.18 -7.93 4.31
C GLY A 120 6.35 -6.47 3.83
N GLN A 121 7.36 -6.16 3.02
CA GLN A 121 7.65 -4.80 2.53
C GLN A 121 6.84 -4.44 1.29
N LYS A 122 5.54 -4.71 1.34
CA LYS A 122 4.55 -4.34 0.32
C LYS A 122 3.51 -3.45 0.98
N CYS A 123 3.11 -2.37 0.33
CA CYS A 123 2.01 -1.52 0.82
C CYS A 123 0.70 -2.31 1.00
N SER A 124 0.53 -3.41 0.28
CA SER A 124 -0.61 -4.32 0.31
C SER A 124 -0.47 -5.55 1.23
N ALA A 125 0.68 -5.71 1.91
CA ALA A 125 0.93 -6.87 2.77
C ALA A 125 -0.09 -6.99 3.90
N CYS A 126 -0.61 -8.19 4.13
CA CYS A 126 -1.50 -8.45 5.26
C CYS A 126 -0.71 -8.36 6.57
N SER A 127 -1.16 -7.50 7.48
CA SER A 127 -0.55 -7.37 8.82
C SER A 127 -1.56 -7.55 9.96
N ARG A 128 -2.85 -7.65 9.64
CA ARG A 128 -3.94 -7.95 10.57
C ARG A 128 -4.75 -9.16 10.10
N LEU A 129 -4.83 -10.20 10.91
CA LEU A 129 -5.69 -11.35 10.65
C LEU A 129 -6.85 -11.35 11.65
N TYR A 130 -8.09 -11.27 11.17
CA TYR A 130 -9.29 -11.41 12.00
C TYR A 130 -9.87 -12.80 11.76
N VAL A 131 -9.93 -13.63 12.81
CA VAL A 131 -10.20 -15.07 12.69
C VAL A 131 -11.20 -15.56 13.75
N PRO A 132 -12.20 -16.39 13.38
CA PRO A 132 -13.18 -16.87 14.34
C PRO A 132 -12.56 -17.89 15.29
N ALA A 133 -13.03 -17.92 16.53
CA ALA A 133 -12.56 -18.82 17.55
C ALA A 133 -12.64 -20.30 17.13
N SER A 134 -13.69 -20.70 16.39
CA SER A 134 -13.85 -22.07 15.88
C SER A 134 -12.77 -22.52 14.91
N LEU A 135 -12.18 -21.60 14.13
CA LEU A 135 -11.16 -21.92 13.12
C LEU A 135 -9.74 -21.58 13.57
N TRP A 136 -9.58 -20.77 14.62
CA TRP A 136 -8.27 -20.30 15.07
C TRP A 136 -7.26 -21.41 15.35
N PRO A 137 -7.56 -22.49 16.12
CA PRO A 137 -6.57 -23.52 16.39
C PRO A 137 -5.99 -24.14 15.11
N LYS A 138 -6.87 -24.47 14.15
CA LYS A 138 -6.48 -25.10 12.87
C LYS A 138 -5.66 -24.16 12.00
N ILE A 139 -6.08 -22.89 11.86
CA ILE A 139 -5.35 -21.89 11.06
C ILE A 139 -4.00 -21.55 11.70
N ARG A 140 -3.96 -21.38 13.02
CA ARG A 140 -2.74 -21.13 13.79
C ARG A 140 -1.73 -22.25 13.55
N ASP A 141 -2.13 -23.51 13.72
CA ASP A 141 -1.22 -24.65 13.61
C ASP A 141 -0.67 -24.79 12.19
N MET A 142 -1.52 -24.60 11.17
CA MET A 142 -1.08 -24.55 9.76
C MET A 142 -0.09 -23.42 9.49
N LEU A 143 -0.35 -22.21 10.01
CA LEU A 143 0.57 -21.07 9.84
C LEU A 143 1.91 -21.33 10.52
N VAL A 144 1.93 -21.85 11.74
CA VAL A 144 3.15 -22.20 12.47
C VAL A 144 3.95 -23.27 11.72
N GLU A 145 3.27 -24.31 11.22
CA GLU A 145 3.91 -25.34 10.42
C GLU A 145 4.54 -24.77 9.15
N LEU A 146 3.79 -23.95 8.40
CA LEU A 146 4.29 -23.29 7.18
C LEU A 146 5.46 -22.36 7.49
N MET A 147 5.38 -21.56 8.55
CA MET A 147 6.43 -20.65 9.00
C MET A 147 7.71 -21.39 9.42
N SER A 148 7.62 -22.62 9.92
CA SER A 148 8.83 -23.41 10.22
C SER A 148 9.54 -23.94 8.97
N LYS A 149 8.85 -23.97 7.82
CA LYS A 149 9.38 -24.43 6.53
C LYS A 149 9.92 -23.31 5.65
N VAL A 150 9.56 -22.04 5.91
CA VAL A 150 10.02 -20.93 5.06
C VAL A 150 11.49 -20.63 5.33
N LYS A 151 12.28 -20.54 4.26
CA LYS A 151 13.68 -20.16 4.33
C LYS A 151 13.84 -18.64 4.21
N VAL A 152 14.41 -18.04 5.24
CA VAL A 152 14.86 -16.64 5.24
C VAL A 152 16.37 -16.62 4.95
N GLY A 153 16.79 -16.05 3.83
CA GLY A 153 18.19 -16.16 3.41
C GLY A 153 18.58 -15.30 2.21
N SER A 154 19.68 -15.64 1.56
CA SER A 154 20.13 -14.95 0.35
C SER A 154 19.13 -15.16 -0.79
N PRO A 155 18.71 -14.12 -1.53
CA PRO A 155 17.79 -14.27 -2.65
C PRO A 155 18.44 -14.94 -3.87
N LEU A 156 19.75 -15.22 -3.84
CA LEU A 156 20.47 -15.98 -4.87
C LEU A 156 20.27 -17.50 -4.71
N GLU A 157 19.76 -17.95 -3.56
CA GLU A 157 19.46 -19.35 -3.30
C GLU A 157 18.02 -19.66 -3.73
N LYS A 158 17.85 -20.74 -4.51
CA LYS A 158 16.60 -21.05 -5.21
C LYS A 158 15.40 -21.35 -4.30
N ASP A 159 15.68 -21.84 -3.09
CA ASP A 159 14.71 -22.24 -2.08
C ASP A 159 14.43 -21.13 -1.05
N THR A 160 15.06 -19.95 -1.18
CA THR A 160 14.77 -18.80 -0.33
C THR A 160 13.37 -18.28 -0.60
N PHE A 161 12.51 -18.32 0.43
CA PHE A 161 11.17 -17.77 0.36
C PHE A 161 11.20 -16.24 0.48
N THR A 162 12.01 -15.72 1.40
CA THR A 162 12.17 -14.28 1.57
C THR A 162 13.55 -13.92 2.14
N SER A 163 13.90 -12.63 2.11
CA SER A 163 15.26 -12.18 2.44
C SER A 163 15.28 -11.10 3.53
N ALA A 164 16.40 -10.41 3.67
CA ALA A 164 16.55 -9.28 4.56
C ALA A 164 15.58 -8.15 4.25
N VAL A 165 15.24 -7.37 5.27
CA VAL A 165 14.56 -6.08 5.10
C VAL A 165 15.51 -5.06 4.45
N ILE A 166 14.94 -3.99 3.90
CA ILE A 166 15.61 -3.15 2.89
C ILE A 166 16.86 -2.42 3.39
N ASP A 167 16.85 -1.95 4.65
CA ASP A 167 17.96 -1.21 5.24
C ASP A 167 17.96 -1.27 6.78
N SER A 168 18.97 -0.65 7.40
CA SER A 168 19.13 -0.62 8.85
C SER A 168 18.04 0.17 9.58
N ASN A 169 17.40 1.15 8.94
CA ASN A 169 16.29 1.89 9.55
C ASN A 169 15.04 1.02 9.60
N ALA A 170 14.75 0.29 8.52
CA ALA A 170 13.70 -0.72 8.50
C ALA A 170 13.96 -1.79 9.56
N PHE A 171 15.19 -2.32 9.65
CA PHE A 171 15.57 -3.31 10.66
C PHE A 171 15.30 -2.81 12.08
N LYS A 172 15.83 -1.63 12.45
CA LYS A 172 15.66 -1.03 13.77
C LYS A 172 14.20 -0.76 14.11
N LYS A 173 13.43 -0.25 13.14
CA LYS A 173 11.99 -0.02 13.32
C LYS A 173 11.28 -1.34 13.64
N ILE A 174 11.46 -2.35 12.80
CA ILE A 174 10.71 -3.62 12.91
C ILE A 174 11.15 -4.41 14.15
N SER A 175 12.45 -4.55 14.39
CA SER A 175 12.97 -5.18 15.62
C SER A 175 12.51 -4.43 16.88
N GLY A 176 12.38 -3.09 16.82
CA GLY A 176 11.78 -2.30 17.89
C GLY A 176 10.31 -2.64 18.18
N TYR A 177 9.50 -3.00 17.18
CA TYR A 177 8.14 -3.49 17.40
C TYR A 177 8.12 -4.90 18.02
N ILE A 178 9.06 -5.77 17.62
CA ILE A 178 9.21 -7.11 18.22
C ILE A 178 9.63 -7.00 19.68
N GLU A 179 10.55 -6.08 20.00
CA GLU A 179 10.98 -5.82 21.38
C GLU A 179 9.85 -5.21 22.21
N TYR A 180 9.13 -4.21 21.67
CA TYR A 180 7.94 -3.64 22.30
C TYR A 180 6.93 -4.72 22.69
N ALA A 181 6.68 -5.69 21.80
CA ALA A 181 5.71 -6.75 22.03
C ALA A 181 6.07 -7.67 23.21
N LYS A 182 7.35 -7.78 23.62
CA LYS A 182 7.75 -8.57 24.80
C LYS A 182 7.24 -7.97 26.12
N GLY A 183 6.98 -6.67 26.16
CA GLY A 183 6.46 -5.96 27.34
C GLY A 183 4.93 -5.83 27.38
N CYS A 184 4.22 -6.36 26.39
CA CYS A 184 2.77 -6.21 26.24
C CYS A 184 2.03 -7.45 26.74
N ASN A 185 1.22 -7.31 27.78
CA ASN A 185 0.43 -8.43 28.35
C ASN A 185 -0.71 -8.90 27.43
N ASP A 186 -1.13 -8.05 26.51
CA ASP A 186 -2.20 -8.31 25.53
C ASP A 186 -1.68 -8.99 24.26
N LEU A 187 -0.36 -9.10 24.08
CA LEU A 187 0.30 -9.75 22.95
C LEU A 187 0.91 -11.08 23.35
N GLN A 188 0.58 -12.11 22.58
CA GLN A 188 1.18 -13.43 22.68
C GLN A 188 1.99 -13.73 21.42
N LEU A 189 3.30 -13.97 21.56
CA LEU A 189 4.12 -14.49 20.47
C LEU A 189 3.71 -15.94 20.18
N ILE A 190 3.32 -16.23 18.94
CA ILE A 190 2.93 -17.57 18.49
C ILE A 190 4.09 -18.26 17.76
N ALA A 191 4.79 -17.55 16.89
CA ALA A 191 5.96 -18.04 16.15
C ALA A 191 6.85 -16.88 15.69
N GLY A 192 8.14 -17.15 15.51
CA GLY A 192 9.12 -16.18 15.01
C GLY A 192 9.72 -15.30 16.11
N GLY A 193 9.89 -14.00 15.81
CA GLY A 193 10.44 -13.01 16.74
C GLY A 193 11.97 -12.90 16.74
N GLY A 194 12.67 -13.67 15.90
CA GLY A 194 14.12 -13.57 15.72
C GLY A 194 14.54 -12.45 14.77
N CYS A 195 15.62 -11.75 15.09
CA CYS A 195 16.23 -10.74 14.24
C CYS A 195 17.77 -10.78 14.38
N ASP A 196 18.48 -10.60 13.27
CA ASP A 196 19.94 -10.59 13.20
C ASP A 196 20.38 -9.64 12.06
N ASP A 197 21.22 -8.66 12.37
CA ASP A 197 21.81 -7.71 11.42
C ASP A 197 23.33 -7.86 11.24
N SER A 198 23.92 -8.97 11.70
CA SER A 198 25.37 -9.20 11.63
C SER A 198 25.92 -9.32 10.21
N VAL A 199 25.14 -9.85 9.26
CA VAL A 199 25.52 -10.02 7.84
C VAL A 199 24.58 -9.27 6.91
N GLY A 200 23.28 -9.36 7.15
CA GLY A 200 22.24 -8.64 6.44
C GLY A 200 21.08 -8.41 7.39
N TYR A 201 20.15 -7.53 7.05
CA TYR A 201 19.06 -7.13 7.94
C TYR A 201 17.95 -8.19 8.04
N TYR A 202 18.23 -9.34 8.64
CA TYR A 202 17.33 -10.48 8.64
C TYR A 202 16.33 -10.43 9.80
N ILE A 203 15.04 -10.54 9.48
CA ILE A 203 13.96 -10.64 10.45
C ILE A 203 13.11 -11.86 10.10
N GLN A 204 12.90 -12.73 11.07
CA GLN A 204 12.09 -13.93 10.88
C GLN A 204 10.60 -13.57 10.76
N PRO A 205 9.83 -14.24 9.89
CA PRO A 205 8.37 -14.21 9.90
C PRO A 205 7.84 -14.35 11.32
N THR A 206 7.07 -13.36 11.76
CA THR A 206 6.62 -13.27 13.15
C THR A 206 5.11 -13.19 13.21
N LEU A 207 4.50 -14.07 14.01
CA LEU A 207 3.06 -14.14 14.24
C LEU A 207 2.78 -13.87 15.72
N TYR A 208 1.99 -12.82 15.97
CA TYR A 208 1.41 -12.53 17.28
C TYR A 208 -0.08 -12.84 17.29
N LYS A 209 -0.61 -13.17 18.46
CA LYS A 209 -2.04 -13.08 18.77
C LYS A 209 -2.24 -11.91 19.73
N THR A 210 -3.25 -11.09 19.50
CA THR A 210 -3.68 -10.04 20.42
C THR A 210 -5.11 -10.26 20.89
N ASN A 211 -5.41 -9.87 22.13
CA ASN A 211 -6.78 -9.70 22.61
C ASN A 211 -7.22 -8.22 22.61
N ASP A 212 -6.29 -7.28 22.38
CA ASP A 212 -6.60 -5.87 22.17
C ASP A 212 -6.49 -5.52 20.68
N PRO A 213 -7.62 -5.24 20.01
CA PRO A 213 -7.60 -4.88 18.59
C PRO A 213 -7.12 -3.45 18.34
N ARG A 214 -6.88 -2.66 19.40
CA ARG A 214 -6.28 -1.32 19.35
C ARG A 214 -4.80 -1.32 19.74
N ASN A 215 -4.20 -2.49 19.95
CA ASN A 215 -2.76 -2.58 20.18
C ASN A 215 -2.00 -1.92 19.01
N LYS A 216 -0.85 -1.33 19.33
CA LYS A 216 0.05 -0.68 18.35
C LYS A 216 0.35 -1.54 17.13
N LEU A 217 0.51 -2.86 17.28
CA LEU A 217 0.76 -3.80 16.17
C LEU A 217 -0.46 -3.94 15.22
N MET A 218 -1.67 -3.61 15.67
CA MET A 218 -2.89 -3.53 14.86
C MET A 218 -3.07 -2.16 14.21
N LEU A 219 -2.45 -1.09 14.72
CA LEU A 219 -2.64 0.27 14.22
C LEU A 219 -1.53 0.72 13.26
N ASP A 220 -0.28 0.46 13.62
CA ASP A 220 0.88 1.02 12.95
C ASP A 220 1.25 0.23 11.69
N ASP A 221 1.56 0.95 10.61
CA ASP A 221 2.18 0.37 9.41
C ASP A 221 3.65 0.07 9.70
N ILE A 222 3.93 -1.20 10.05
CA ILE A 222 5.26 -1.69 10.44
C ILE A 222 6.17 -1.81 9.20
N PHE A 223 5.61 -2.23 8.06
CA PHE A 223 6.33 -2.50 6.81
C PHE A 223 7.44 -3.56 6.96
N GLY A 224 7.08 -4.70 7.56
CA GLY A 224 7.97 -5.82 7.87
C GLY A 224 7.19 -7.12 8.07
N PRO A 225 7.87 -8.26 8.33
CA PRO A 225 7.26 -9.58 8.34
C PRO A 225 6.60 -9.87 9.70
N VAL A 226 5.69 -9.00 10.13
CA VAL A 226 4.98 -9.07 11.41
C VAL A 226 3.47 -9.10 11.16
N LEU A 227 2.87 -10.26 11.46
CA LEU A 227 1.44 -10.50 11.38
C LEU A 227 0.84 -10.53 12.79
N THR A 228 -0.29 -9.85 12.98
CA THR A 228 -1.02 -9.89 14.26
C THR A 228 -2.43 -10.43 14.04
N ALA A 229 -2.76 -11.51 14.75
CA ALA A 229 -4.07 -12.14 14.73
C ALA A 229 -4.95 -11.63 15.89
N PHE A 230 -6.17 -11.24 15.58
CA PHE A 230 -7.23 -11.00 16.55
C PHE A 230 -8.29 -12.10 16.40
N VAL A 231 -8.49 -12.87 17.47
CA VAL A 231 -9.45 -13.97 17.49
C VAL A 231 -10.78 -13.44 18.01
N TYR A 232 -11.85 -13.60 17.25
CA TYR A 232 -13.18 -13.11 17.60
C TYR A 232 -14.16 -14.28 17.80
N ASP A 233 -15.20 -14.09 18.61
CA ASP A 233 -16.25 -15.10 18.78
C ASP A 233 -17.08 -15.23 17.50
N ASP A 234 -17.35 -16.45 17.04
CA ASP A 234 -18.06 -16.73 15.79
C ASP A 234 -19.38 -15.95 15.61
N ASN A 235 -20.11 -15.67 16.70
CA ASN A 235 -21.37 -14.91 16.68
C ASN A 235 -21.19 -13.38 16.68
N LYS A 236 -19.96 -12.87 16.67
CA LYS A 236 -19.62 -11.44 16.67
C LYS A 236 -19.15 -10.93 15.30
N LEU A 237 -19.61 -11.54 14.21
CA LEU A 237 -19.25 -11.13 12.85
C LEU A 237 -19.48 -9.64 12.59
N ASP A 238 -20.66 -9.13 12.91
CA ASP A 238 -21.00 -7.72 12.65
C ASP A 238 -20.14 -6.75 13.48
N ALA A 239 -19.95 -7.04 14.77
CA ALA A 239 -19.09 -6.24 15.63
C ALA A 239 -17.61 -6.31 15.20
N THR A 240 -17.17 -7.43 14.66
CA THR A 240 -15.80 -7.58 14.15
C THR A 240 -15.61 -6.83 12.84
N MET A 241 -16.63 -6.79 11.98
CA MET A 241 -16.63 -5.91 10.81
C MET A 241 -16.54 -4.42 11.22
N ASP A 242 -17.27 -3.98 12.26
CA ASP A 242 -17.16 -2.60 12.79
C ASP A 242 -15.75 -2.33 13.29
N LEU A 243 -15.16 -3.32 13.94
CA LEU A 243 -13.81 -3.24 14.44
C LEU A 243 -12.79 -3.09 13.31
N VAL A 244 -12.86 -3.91 12.26
CA VAL A 244 -11.96 -3.83 11.10
C VAL A 244 -11.97 -2.43 10.50
N ASP A 245 -13.17 -1.88 10.30
CA ASP A 245 -13.41 -0.56 9.75
C ASP A 245 -12.82 0.57 10.62
N ASN A 246 -13.05 0.52 11.92
CA ASN A 246 -12.67 1.58 12.85
C ASN A 246 -11.27 1.46 13.46
N THR A 247 -10.58 0.33 13.24
CA THR A 247 -9.23 0.10 13.80
C THR A 247 -8.19 0.95 13.09
N SER A 248 -8.20 0.99 11.76
CA SER A 248 -7.15 1.63 10.98
C SER A 248 -7.62 2.87 10.24
N VAL A 249 -6.72 3.86 10.19
CA VAL A 249 -6.85 5.07 9.36
C VAL A 249 -6.57 4.82 7.87
N TYR A 250 -6.11 3.63 7.50
CA TYR A 250 -5.75 3.25 6.14
C TYR A 250 -6.90 2.53 5.43
N GLY A 251 -6.92 2.64 4.09
CA GLY A 251 -7.99 2.16 3.24
C GLY A 251 -7.47 1.54 1.94
N LEU A 252 -6.44 0.69 2.00
CA LEU A 252 -5.70 0.21 0.83
C LEU A 252 -6.16 -1.16 0.33
N THR A 253 -5.74 -2.25 0.98
CA THR A 253 -6.21 -3.60 0.61
C THR A 253 -6.80 -4.36 1.78
N GLY A 254 -7.67 -5.31 1.45
CA GLY A 254 -8.25 -6.22 2.41
C GLY A 254 -8.78 -7.46 1.70
N SER A 255 -8.83 -8.58 2.41
CA SER A 255 -9.39 -9.83 1.88
C SER A 255 -10.43 -10.41 2.82
N VAL A 256 -11.47 -11.01 2.25
CA VAL A 256 -12.43 -11.84 2.97
C VAL A 256 -12.30 -13.29 2.51
N PHE A 257 -12.22 -14.22 3.46
CA PHE A 257 -12.28 -15.64 3.20
C PHE A 257 -13.61 -16.18 3.72
N ALA A 258 -14.45 -16.70 2.83
CA ALA A 258 -15.77 -17.23 3.14
C ALA A 258 -16.27 -18.10 1.97
N GLN A 259 -17.15 -19.06 2.26
CA GLN A 259 -17.94 -19.78 1.26
C GLN A 259 -19.43 -19.35 1.27
N ASP A 260 -19.79 -18.47 2.20
CA ASP A 260 -21.15 -17.94 2.33
C ASP A 260 -21.29 -16.70 1.45
N GLU A 261 -22.00 -16.85 0.33
CA GLU A 261 -22.19 -15.79 -0.67
C GLU A 261 -22.99 -14.60 -0.13
N GLU A 262 -23.96 -14.83 0.76
CA GLU A 262 -24.74 -13.76 1.38
C GLU A 262 -23.84 -12.93 2.31
N PHE A 263 -23.00 -13.60 3.10
CA PHE A 263 -22.00 -12.93 3.92
C PHE A 263 -20.97 -12.17 3.07
N ILE A 264 -20.48 -12.74 1.96
CA ILE A 264 -19.51 -12.07 1.08
C ILE A 264 -20.10 -10.78 0.52
N ALA A 265 -21.34 -10.81 0.04
CA ALA A 265 -22.02 -9.62 -0.46
C ALA A 265 -22.18 -8.55 0.63
N LYS A 266 -22.65 -8.95 1.82
CA LYS A 266 -22.78 -8.06 3.00
C LYS A 266 -21.43 -7.46 3.40
N PHE A 267 -20.37 -8.27 3.40
CA PHE A 267 -19.03 -7.85 3.76
C PHE A 267 -18.48 -6.84 2.75
N ALA A 268 -18.64 -7.11 1.45
CA ALA A 268 -18.18 -6.22 0.39
C ALA A 268 -18.85 -4.85 0.46
N ASP A 269 -20.15 -4.81 0.74
CA ASP A 269 -20.90 -3.57 0.93
C ASP A 269 -20.41 -2.79 2.17
N ARG A 270 -20.29 -3.45 3.34
CA ARG A 270 -19.82 -2.79 4.56
C ARG A 270 -18.37 -2.32 4.50
N MET A 271 -17.51 -3.00 3.75
CA MET A 271 -16.08 -2.69 3.69
C MET A 271 -15.71 -1.75 2.55
N ILE A 272 -16.67 -1.18 1.83
CA ILE A 272 -16.42 -0.37 0.63
C ILE A 272 -15.43 0.79 0.87
N ASP A 273 -15.42 1.37 2.06
CA ASP A 273 -14.52 2.48 2.42
C ASP A 273 -13.21 2.03 3.09
N THR A 274 -13.08 0.76 3.49
CA THR A 274 -11.91 0.24 4.21
C THR A 274 -10.82 -0.28 3.25
N VAL A 275 -11.14 -0.38 1.96
CA VAL A 275 -10.25 -0.91 0.93
C VAL A 275 -10.46 -0.14 -0.37
N GLY A 276 -9.38 0.11 -1.10
CA GLY A 276 -9.46 0.40 -2.52
C GLY A 276 -9.36 -0.87 -3.37
N ASN A 277 -8.78 -1.94 -2.84
CA ASN A 277 -8.71 -3.25 -3.47
C ASN A 277 -9.21 -4.32 -2.49
N LEU A 278 -10.45 -4.76 -2.69
CA LEU A 278 -11.04 -5.90 -1.97
C LEU A 278 -10.72 -7.20 -2.71
N TYR A 279 -10.35 -8.23 -1.95
CA TYR A 279 -10.11 -9.58 -2.44
C TYR A 279 -11.08 -10.55 -1.76
N ILE A 280 -11.50 -11.58 -2.49
CA ILE A 280 -12.37 -12.64 -1.99
C ILE A 280 -11.63 -13.97 -2.19
N ASN A 281 -11.47 -14.74 -1.10
CA ASN A 281 -10.83 -16.06 -1.08
C ASN A 281 -9.41 -16.09 -1.67
N THR A 282 -8.66 -15.00 -1.56
CA THR A 282 -7.26 -14.91 -2.00
C THR A 282 -6.47 -13.91 -1.18
N GLN A 283 -5.15 -13.87 -1.35
CA GLN A 283 -4.27 -12.93 -0.65
C GLN A 283 -4.54 -11.47 -1.04
N SER A 284 -4.32 -10.54 -0.10
CA SER A 284 -4.52 -9.09 -0.30
C SER A 284 -3.42 -8.40 -1.12
N THR A 285 -2.53 -9.16 -1.77
CA THR A 285 -1.35 -8.68 -2.51
C THR A 285 -1.34 -9.20 -3.95
N GLY A 286 -0.51 -8.60 -4.81
CA GLY A 286 -0.30 -9.11 -6.18
C GLY A 286 -1.32 -8.60 -7.21
N SER A 287 -1.77 -7.35 -7.06
CA SER A 287 -2.56 -6.67 -8.10
C SER A 287 -1.83 -6.68 -9.45
N VAL A 288 -2.54 -7.04 -10.51
CA VAL A 288 -2.01 -7.08 -11.88
C VAL A 288 -2.52 -5.88 -12.67
N VAL A 289 -1.61 -5.19 -13.37
CA VAL A 289 -1.94 -4.06 -14.26
C VAL A 289 -3.01 -4.47 -15.27
N GLY A 290 -4.01 -3.60 -15.49
CA GLY A 290 -5.14 -3.86 -16.37
C GLY A 290 -6.22 -4.80 -15.80
N ASN A 291 -5.97 -5.46 -14.66
CA ASN A 291 -6.95 -6.35 -14.03
C ASN A 291 -7.45 -5.77 -12.70
N GLN A 292 -6.54 -5.46 -11.77
CA GLN A 292 -6.86 -4.85 -10.48
C GLN A 292 -6.13 -3.51 -10.35
N PRO A 293 -6.62 -2.41 -10.97
CA PRO A 293 -6.06 -1.09 -10.75
C PRO A 293 -5.86 -0.82 -9.26
N PHE A 294 -4.65 -0.41 -8.91
CA PHE A 294 -4.20 -0.39 -7.53
C PHE A 294 -4.26 1.01 -6.94
N GLY A 295 -4.73 1.11 -5.70
CA GLY A 295 -4.77 2.33 -4.93
C GLY A 295 -5.91 2.31 -3.91
N GLY A 296 -5.86 3.19 -2.93
CA GLY A 296 -6.86 3.27 -1.86
C GLY A 296 -7.01 4.67 -1.28
N ALA A 297 -8.14 4.91 -0.61
CA ALA A 297 -8.50 6.19 -0.02
C ALA A 297 -8.06 6.27 1.45
N ARG A 298 -8.80 7.04 2.28
CA ARG A 298 -8.41 7.37 3.66
C ARG A 298 -6.98 7.93 3.72
N LEU A 299 -6.13 7.46 4.64
CA LEU A 299 -4.72 7.86 4.68
C LEU A 299 -3.80 7.02 3.76
N SER A 300 -4.37 6.17 2.91
CA SER A 300 -3.62 5.38 1.93
C SER A 300 -3.35 6.09 0.62
N GLY A 301 -3.96 7.26 0.37
CA GLY A 301 -3.58 8.07 -0.78
C GLY A 301 -4.73 8.82 -1.45
N THR A 302 -4.46 9.25 -2.67
CA THR A 302 -5.42 9.95 -3.54
C THR A 302 -6.24 9.00 -4.42
N ASN A 303 -5.94 7.70 -4.38
CA ASN A 303 -6.68 6.64 -5.08
C ASN A 303 -6.85 6.88 -6.59
N ASP A 304 -5.79 7.33 -7.28
CA ASP A 304 -5.83 7.62 -8.72
C ASP A 304 -5.80 6.34 -9.59
N LYS A 305 -5.68 5.16 -8.95
CA LYS A 305 -5.77 3.83 -9.57
C LYS A 305 -4.71 3.56 -10.64
N ALA A 306 -3.44 3.63 -10.24
CA ALA A 306 -2.32 3.23 -11.09
C ALA A 306 -2.54 1.81 -11.64
N GLY A 307 -2.26 1.63 -12.94
CA GLY A 307 -2.55 0.39 -13.67
C GLY A 307 -3.97 0.29 -14.25
N GLY A 308 -4.85 1.25 -13.99
CA GLY A 308 -6.15 1.41 -14.65
C GLY A 308 -6.15 2.48 -15.75
N PRO A 309 -7.23 2.56 -16.55
CA PRO A 309 -7.31 3.46 -17.70
C PRO A 309 -7.39 4.95 -17.32
N HIS A 310 -7.84 5.27 -16.10
CA HIS A 310 -8.07 6.66 -15.69
C HIS A 310 -6.82 7.35 -15.13
N TYR A 311 -5.81 6.59 -14.69
CA TYR A 311 -4.62 7.14 -14.02
C TYR A 311 -3.89 8.20 -14.87
N ILE A 312 -3.79 7.96 -16.18
CA ILE A 312 -3.10 8.87 -17.10
C ILE A 312 -3.76 10.26 -17.21
N LEU A 313 -5.06 10.38 -16.89
CA LEU A 313 -5.80 11.64 -16.96
C LEU A 313 -5.28 12.66 -15.95
N ARG A 314 -4.67 12.21 -14.85
CA ARG A 314 -4.02 13.08 -13.86
C ARG A 314 -2.86 13.89 -14.47
N PHE A 315 -2.25 13.38 -15.53
CA PHE A 315 -1.08 13.97 -16.18
C PHE A 315 -1.41 14.69 -17.51
N ALA A 316 -2.69 14.99 -17.78
CA ALA A 316 -3.12 15.71 -18.98
C ALA A 316 -4.10 16.85 -18.64
N SER A 317 -4.01 17.98 -19.34
CA SER A 317 -4.99 19.08 -19.26
C SER A 317 -5.71 19.22 -20.61
N PRO A 318 -6.92 18.66 -20.76
CA PRO A 318 -7.62 18.66 -22.05
C PRO A 318 -7.96 20.07 -22.54
N ILE A 319 -7.97 20.25 -23.87
CA ILE A 319 -8.48 21.44 -24.54
C ILE A 319 -9.66 21.05 -25.44
N ALA A 320 -10.70 21.88 -25.46
CA ALA A 320 -11.82 21.74 -26.40
C ALA A 320 -11.74 22.86 -27.44
N ILE A 321 -11.67 22.49 -28.71
CA ILE A 321 -11.53 23.45 -29.82
C ILE A 321 -12.86 23.47 -30.60
N LYS A 322 -13.54 24.62 -30.58
CA LYS A 322 -14.72 24.89 -31.41
C LYS A 322 -14.34 25.80 -32.57
N ILE A 323 -14.61 25.36 -33.79
CA ILE A 323 -14.37 26.15 -35.00
C ILE A 323 -15.72 26.57 -35.61
N GLN A 324 -16.03 27.86 -35.52
CA GLN A 324 -17.16 28.46 -36.23
C GLN A 324 -16.69 28.91 -37.62
N ARG A 325 -17.15 28.23 -38.68
CA ARG A 325 -16.73 28.53 -40.07
C ARG A 325 -17.64 29.51 -40.81
N GLY A 326 -18.90 29.65 -40.40
CA GLY A 326 -19.86 30.61 -40.97
C GLY A 326 -19.99 31.87 -40.13
N PRO A 327 -20.34 33.03 -40.71
CA PRO A 327 -20.51 34.26 -39.96
C PRO A 327 -21.69 34.15 -38.97
N LEU A 328 -21.57 34.83 -37.82
CA LEU A 328 -22.72 35.07 -36.94
C LEU A 328 -23.58 36.16 -37.58
N SER A 329 -24.85 35.85 -37.85
CA SER A 329 -25.75 36.73 -38.61
C SER A 329 -26.48 37.77 -37.74
N SER A 330 -26.59 37.55 -36.42
CA SER A 330 -27.17 38.51 -35.49
C SER A 330 -26.76 38.20 -34.05
N TRP A 331 -26.68 39.24 -33.22
CA TRP A 331 -26.64 39.09 -31.76
C TRP A 331 -28.04 38.87 -31.16
N LYS A 332 -29.10 39.23 -31.89
CA LYS A 332 -30.49 39.04 -31.44
C LYS A 332 -30.85 37.56 -31.43
N GLN A 333 -31.38 37.12 -30.29
CA GLN A 333 -31.93 35.78 -30.14
C GLN A 333 -33.34 35.69 -30.76
N ILE A 334 -33.81 34.48 -31.05
CA ILE A 334 -35.09 34.24 -31.76
C ILE A 334 -36.29 34.85 -31.01
N HIS A 335 -36.27 34.84 -29.68
CA HIS A 335 -37.35 35.37 -28.84
C HIS A 335 -37.38 36.91 -28.76
N MET A 336 -36.37 37.61 -29.28
CA MET A 336 -36.31 39.08 -29.30
C MET A 336 -36.90 39.68 -30.57
N ARG A 337 -37.64 38.88 -31.34
CA ARG A 337 -38.20 39.25 -32.64
C ARG A 337 -39.67 39.60 -32.53
#